data_AF-A0A2M6VT26-F1
#
_entry.id   AF-A0A2M6VT26-F1
#
_cell.length_a   1.000
_cell.length_b   1.000
_cell.length_c   1.000
_cell.angle_alpha   90.00
_cell.angle_beta   90.00
_cell.angle_gamma   90.00
#
_symmetry.space_group_name_H-M   'P 1'
#
loop_
_entity.id
_entity.type
_entity.pdbx_description
1 polymer ?
#
loop_
_entity_poly.entity_id
_entity_poly.type
_entity_poly.pdbx_seq_one_letter_code
_entity_poly.pdbx_strand_id
1 'polypeptide(L)'
;MASTLVVVLFALYALLDAIALLPRVAGSLLNKNGLGYTFSVMVHTLKRVFVVSYPPLLGWIALQGESLYPAIFASYFWGALAVVLVSIFKYPIIKCFIHWIEGYAVGGSVFYAVFQHPYTPHESMVGQGKVDFSFSFDKSLIYSSSWVYFIYGSSLFFINLFGAEFQDQSAVIYQLVGIINALGTVLMSFYLDPKISRNFDQKERIMESNDSVVAGQLLALVVWGPASIALFSLIL
;
A
#
# COMPACT_ATOMS: atom_id res chain seq x y z
N MET A 1 -15.67 18.59 7.56
CA MET A 1 -15.22 18.43 6.14
C MET A 1 -13.76 17.95 6.07
N ALA A 2 -12.86 18.52 6.86
CA ALA A 2 -11.47 18.11 6.90
C ALA A 2 -11.30 16.63 7.34
N SER A 3 -12.07 16.18 8.33
CA SER A 3 -12.12 14.78 8.77
C SER A 3 -12.46 13.79 7.65
N THR A 4 -13.41 14.13 6.77
CA THR A 4 -13.76 13.30 5.60
C THR A 4 -12.61 13.20 4.61
N LEU A 5 -11.88 14.30 4.42
CA LEU A 5 -10.77 14.36 3.47
C LEU A 5 -9.58 13.52 3.96
N VAL A 6 -9.32 13.49 5.28
CA VAL A 6 -8.36 12.55 5.89
C VAL A 6 -8.75 11.10 5.66
N VAL A 7 -10.03 10.75 5.77
CA VAL A 7 -10.49 9.38 5.50
C VAL A 7 -10.27 9.00 4.03
N VAL A 8 -10.64 9.89 3.11
CA VAL A 8 -10.51 9.65 1.66
C VAL A 8 -9.05 9.49 1.25
N LEU A 9 -8.16 10.37 1.72
CA LEU A 9 -6.74 10.25 1.40
C LEU A 9 -6.13 8.96 1.94
N PHE A 10 -6.66 8.42 3.05
CA PHE A 10 -6.06 7.25 3.71
C PHE A 10 -6.48 6.02 2.96
N ALA A 11 -7.76 5.99 2.58
CA ALA A 11 -8.32 4.97 1.72
C ALA A 11 -7.58 4.95 0.38
N LEU A 12 -7.33 6.10 -0.25
CA LEU A 12 -6.55 6.19 -1.50
C LEU A 12 -5.10 5.74 -1.31
N TYR A 13 -4.47 6.12 -0.21
CA TYR A 13 -3.14 5.67 0.16
C TYR A 13 -3.10 4.13 0.30
N ALA A 14 -4.00 3.53 1.07
CA ALA A 14 -4.09 2.09 1.27
C ALA A 14 -4.42 1.33 -0.03
N LEU A 15 -5.29 1.91 -0.86
CA LEU A 15 -5.63 1.41 -2.20
C LEU A 15 -4.40 1.35 -3.10
N LEU A 16 -3.67 2.46 -3.23
CA LEU A 16 -2.47 2.53 -4.06
C LEU A 16 -1.37 1.60 -3.52
N ASP A 17 -1.29 1.44 -2.22
CA ASP A 17 -0.32 0.54 -1.60
C ASP A 17 -0.60 -0.94 -1.92
N ALA A 18 -1.86 -1.36 -1.89
CA ALA A 18 -2.26 -2.69 -2.33
C ALA A 18 -2.06 -2.89 -3.85
N ILE A 19 -2.39 -1.88 -4.65
CA ILE A 19 -2.17 -1.90 -6.11
C ILE A 19 -0.69 -2.02 -6.45
N ALA A 20 0.21 -1.40 -5.67
CA ALA A 20 1.65 -1.40 -5.95
C ALA A 20 2.29 -2.79 -5.93
N LEU A 21 1.65 -3.81 -5.37
CA LEU A 21 2.12 -5.21 -5.38
C LEU A 21 1.82 -5.92 -6.71
N LEU A 22 0.71 -5.57 -7.37
CA LEU A 22 0.22 -6.24 -8.58
C LEU A 22 1.13 -6.09 -9.82
N PRO A 23 1.85 -4.97 -10.04
CA PRO A 23 2.87 -4.88 -11.09
C PRO A 23 3.96 -5.93 -10.98
N ARG A 24 4.36 -6.33 -9.77
CA ARG A 24 5.36 -7.39 -9.57
C ARG A 24 4.82 -8.74 -9.99
N VAL A 25 3.53 -8.99 -9.75
CA VAL A 25 2.84 -10.22 -10.21
C VAL A 25 2.82 -10.24 -11.73
N ALA A 26 2.38 -9.15 -12.36
CA ALA A 26 2.36 -9.00 -13.81
C ALA A 26 3.75 -9.17 -14.44
N GLY A 27 4.77 -8.53 -13.86
CA GLY A 27 6.16 -8.64 -14.32
C GLY A 27 6.71 -10.06 -14.22
N SER A 28 6.40 -10.79 -13.14
CA SER A 28 6.83 -12.18 -12.97
C SER A 28 6.14 -13.14 -13.93
N LEU A 29 4.84 -12.95 -14.20
CA LEU A 29 4.13 -13.72 -15.22
C LEU A 29 4.75 -13.52 -16.62
N LEU A 30 5.26 -12.33 -16.92
CA LEU A 30 5.92 -12.00 -18.19
C LEU A 30 7.41 -12.34 -18.25
N ASN A 31 8.00 -12.89 -17.18
CA ASN A 31 9.47 -13.03 -17.01
C ASN A 31 10.23 -11.70 -17.15
N LYS A 32 9.59 -10.58 -16.81
CA LYS A 32 10.14 -9.22 -16.84
C LYS A 32 10.12 -8.62 -15.42
N ASN A 33 10.71 -9.34 -14.45
CA ASN A 33 10.72 -8.98 -13.02
C ASN A 33 11.21 -7.55 -12.76
N GLY A 34 12.23 -7.12 -13.50
CA GLY A 34 12.76 -5.74 -13.41
C GLY A 34 11.72 -4.69 -13.75
N LEU A 35 10.97 -4.85 -14.85
CA LEU A 35 9.91 -3.92 -15.24
C LEU A 35 8.74 -3.95 -14.24
N GLY A 36 8.34 -5.14 -13.78
CA GLY A 36 7.31 -5.26 -12.74
C GLY A 36 7.69 -4.50 -11.45
N TYR A 37 8.96 -4.58 -11.04
CA TYR A 37 9.46 -3.79 -9.93
C TYR A 37 9.47 -2.28 -10.23
N THR A 38 9.88 -1.86 -11.42
CA THR A 38 9.86 -0.44 -11.79
C THR A 38 8.44 0.14 -11.71
N PHE A 39 7.43 -0.52 -12.27
CA PHE A 39 6.04 -0.08 -12.16
C PHE A 39 5.53 -0.07 -10.71
N SER A 40 5.92 -1.06 -9.90
CA SER A 40 5.63 -1.08 -8.46
C SER A 40 6.21 0.16 -7.74
N VAL A 41 7.46 0.52 -8.04
CA VAL A 41 8.11 1.73 -7.51
C VAL A 41 7.40 3.01 -7.97
N MET A 42 6.91 3.06 -9.22
CA MET A 42 6.13 4.21 -9.70
C MET A 42 4.85 4.39 -8.88
N VAL A 43 4.08 3.32 -8.65
CA VAL A 43 2.87 3.38 -7.82
C VAL A 43 3.22 3.77 -6.37
N HIS A 44 4.31 3.21 -5.81
CA HIS A 44 4.81 3.60 -4.50
C HIS A 44 5.34 5.04 -4.43
N THR A 45 5.72 5.64 -5.54
CA THR A 45 6.10 7.06 -5.59
C THR A 45 4.85 7.92 -5.63
N LEU A 46 3.84 7.53 -6.43
CA LEU A 46 2.54 8.21 -6.47
C LEU A 46 1.84 8.21 -5.10
N LYS A 47 1.85 7.08 -4.38
CA LYS A 47 1.23 7.00 -3.04
C LYS A 47 1.85 8.00 -2.04
N ARG A 48 3.13 8.37 -2.21
CA ARG A 48 3.83 9.28 -1.27
C ARG A 48 3.24 10.68 -1.27
N VAL A 49 2.64 11.12 -2.38
CA VAL A 49 1.95 12.42 -2.44
C VAL A 49 0.84 12.49 -1.39
N PHE A 50 0.11 11.39 -1.20
CA PHE A 50 -0.94 11.30 -0.18
C PHE A 50 -0.34 11.37 1.21
N VAL A 51 0.73 10.62 1.48
CA VAL A 51 1.43 10.60 2.78
C VAL A 51 1.96 11.99 3.18
N VAL A 52 2.56 12.72 2.24
CA VAL A 52 3.08 14.07 2.51
C VAL A 52 1.95 15.08 2.75
N SER A 53 0.77 14.84 2.18
CA SER A 53 -0.40 15.70 2.37
C SER A 53 -1.07 15.52 3.73
N TYR A 54 -0.78 14.44 4.48
CA TYR A 54 -1.41 14.13 5.76
C TYR A 54 -1.18 15.16 6.87
N PRO A 55 0.08 15.53 7.21
CA PRO A 55 0.32 16.41 8.35
C PRO A 55 -0.34 17.80 8.22
N PRO A 56 -0.31 18.49 7.06
CA PRO A 56 -1.03 19.75 6.88
C PRO A 56 -2.54 19.65 7.14
N LEU A 57 -3.17 18.56 6.70
CA LEU A 57 -4.61 18.36 6.82
C LEU A 57 -5.04 18.03 8.24
N LEU A 58 -4.20 17.28 8.95
CA LEU A 58 -4.45 16.96 10.36
C LEU A 58 -4.18 18.17 11.26
N GLY A 59 -3.15 18.97 10.97
CA GLY A 59 -2.95 20.27 11.60
C GLY A 59 -4.16 21.19 11.43
N TRP A 60 -4.81 21.16 10.26
CA TRP A 60 -6.05 21.91 10.05
C TRP A 60 -7.22 21.39 10.91
N ILE A 61 -7.37 20.07 11.06
CA ILE A 61 -8.40 19.49 11.93
C ILE A 61 -8.17 19.87 13.40
N ALA A 62 -6.92 19.82 13.86
CA ALA A 62 -6.56 20.23 15.21
C ALA A 62 -6.94 21.69 15.49
N LEU A 63 -6.75 22.59 14.52
CA LEU A 63 -7.17 24.00 14.63
C LEU A 63 -8.70 24.17 14.68
N GLN A 64 -9.47 23.24 14.12
CA GLN A 64 -10.94 23.26 14.15
C GLN A 64 -11.52 22.70 15.45
N GLY A 65 -10.70 22.10 16.32
CA GLY A 65 -11.15 21.49 17.57
C GLY A 65 -12.03 20.24 17.38
N GLU A 66 -12.03 19.63 16.20
CA GLU A 66 -12.74 18.36 15.96
C GLU A 66 -11.96 17.19 16.60
N SER A 67 -12.67 16.23 17.18
CA SER A 67 -12.04 15.00 17.71
C SER A 67 -11.41 14.18 16.59
N LEU A 68 -10.13 13.84 16.73
CA LEU A 68 -9.36 13.09 15.72
C LEU A 68 -9.72 11.60 15.68
N TYR A 69 -10.16 11.02 16.81
CA TYR A 69 -10.37 9.58 16.93
C TYR A 69 -11.39 8.99 15.94
N PRO A 70 -12.60 9.55 15.75
CA PRO A 70 -13.55 9.04 14.77
C PRO A 70 -13.01 9.05 13.34
N ALA A 71 -12.24 10.08 12.96
CA ALA A 71 -11.63 10.19 11.65
C ALA A 71 -10.55 9.10 11.45
N ILE A 72 -9.77 8.79 12.49
CA ILE A 72 -8.75 7.73 12.45
C ILE A 72 -9.40 6.35 12.29
N PHE A 73 -10.41 6.02 13.10
CA PHE A 73 -11.11 4.73 12.98
C PHE A 73 -11.82 4.57 11.62
N ALA A 74 -12.47 5.64 11.14
CA ALA A 74 -13.06 5.65 9.80
C ALA A 74 -11.99 5.45 8.72
N SER A 75 -10.81 6.05 8.87
CA SER A 75 -9.69 5.87 7.94
C SER A 75 -9.25 4.41 7.88
N TYR A 76 -9.04 3.75 9.03
CA TYR A 76 -8.70 2.31 9.06
C TYR A 76 -9.78 1.44 8.41
N PHE A 77 -11.05 1.71 8.69
CA PHE A 77 -12.17 0.98 8.09
C PHE A 77 -12.20 1.11 6.56
N TRP A 78 -12.17 2.34 6.04
CA TRP A 78 -12.19 2.59 4.59
C TRP A 78 -10.90 2.15 3.90
N GLY A 79 -9.76 2.23 4.59
CA GLY A 79 -8.49 1.68 4.12
C GLY A 79 -8.55 0.16 3.99
N ALA A 80 -9.07 -0.55 5.00
CA ALA A 80 -9.26 -2.00 4.93
C ALA A 80 -10.22 -2.38 3.79
N LEU A 81 -11.34 -1.66 3.64
CA LEU A 81 -12.28 -1.87 2.54
C LEU A 81 -11.59 -1.69 1.18
N ALA A 82 -10.75 -0.66 1.03
CA ALA A 82 -10.01 -0.43 -0.20
C ALA A 82 -9.05 -1.59 -0.55
N VAL A 83 -8.35 -2.14 0.45
CA VAL A 83 -7.47 -3.32 0.25
C VAL A 83 -8.29 -4.56 -0.14
N VAL A 84 -9.46 -4.76 0.48
CA VAL A 84 -10.39 -5.84 0.10
C VAL A 84 -10.87 -5.66 -1.34
N LEU A 85 -11.24 -4.45 -1.75
CA LEU A 85 -11.66 -4.16 -3.13
C LEU A 85 -10.54 -4.49 -4.12
N VAL A 86 -9.30 -4.08 -3.84
CA VAL A 86 -8.14 -4.45 -4.69
C VAL A 86 -7.95 -5.96 -4.75
N SER A 87 -8.18 -6.68 -3.65
CA SER A 87 -8.09 -8.15 -3.60
C SER A 87 -9.13 -8.82 -4.48
N ILE A 88 -10.36 -8.30 -4.51
CA ILE A 88 -11.46 -8.79 -5.37
C ILE A 88 -11.16 -8.49 -6.84
N PHE A 89 -10.71 -7.28 -7.14
CA PHE A 89 -10.42 -6.81 -8.51
C PHE A 89 -8.96 -7.06 -8.94
N LYS A 90 -8.22 -7.96 -8.27
CA LYS A 90 -6.79 -8.16 -8.55
C LYS A 90 -6.51 -8.60 -9.97
N TYR A 91 -7.34 -9.47 -10.54
CA TYR A 91 -7.16 -10.01 -11.89
C TYR A 91 -7.26 -8.97 -13.02
N PRO A 92 -8.32 -8.13 -13.11
CA PRO A 92 -8.36 -7.09 -14.13
C PRO A 92 -7.22 -6.08 -13.97
N ILE A 93 -6.80 -5.79 -12.72
CA ILE A 93 -5.67 -4.89 -12.47
C ILE A 93 -4.35 -5.51 -12.95
N ILE A 94 -4.09 -6.79 -12.67
CA ILE A 94 -2.91 -7.50 -13.17
C ILE A 94 -2.88 -7.51 -14.70
N LYS A 95 -4.02 -7.77 -15.37
CA LYS A 95 -4.11 -7.72 -16.84
C LYS A 95 -3.78 -6.33 -17.38
N CYS A 96 -4.25 -5.28 -16.71
CA CYS A 96 -3.90 -3.89 -17.05
C CYS A 96 -2.39 -3.65 -16.97
N PHE A 97 -1.75 -4.09 -15.87
CA PHE A 97 -0.29 -3.95 -15.71
C PHE A 97 0.52 -4.80 -16.69
N ILE A 98 0.06 -6.01 -17.03
CA ILE A 98 0.67 -6.83 -18.09
C ILE A 98 0.75 -6.01 -19.38
N HIS A 99 -0.36 -5.41 -19.77
CA HIS A 99 -0.43 -4.60 -20.98
C HIS A 99 0.51 -3.38 -20.94
N TRP A 100 0.55 -2.65 -19.82
CA TRP A 100 1.46 -1.52 -19.66
C TRP A 100 2.94 -1.94 -19.70
N ILE A 101 3.29 -3.07 -19.09
CA ILE A 101 4.65 -3.61 -19.09
C ILE A 101 5.07 -4.04 -20.50
N GLU A 102 4.18 -4.69 -21.25
CA GLU A 102 4.44 -5.09 -22.64
C GLU A 102 4.59 -3.88 -23.55
N GLY A 103 3.69 -2.90 -23.46
CA GLY A 103 3.77 -1.67 -24.26
C GLY A 103 5.05 -0.88 -24.00
N TYR A 104 5.48 -0.80 -22.73
CA TYR A 104 6.76 -0.17 -22.38
C TYR A 104 7.97 -0.97 -22.91
N ALA A 105 7.91 -2.31 -22.87
CA ALA A 105 9.01 -3.16 -23.33
C ALA A 105 9.30 -3.06 -24.84
N VAL A 106 8.31 -2.65 -25.65
CA VAL A 106 8.47 -2.45 -27.11
C VAL A 106 9.14 -1.09 -27.44
N GLY A 107 9.47 -0.27 -26.44
CA GLY A 107 10.19 1.00 -26.62
C GLY A 107 9.30 2.24 -26.57
N GLY A 108 8.05 2.12 -26.12
CA GLY A 108 7.18 3.26 -25.86
C GLY A 108 7.59 4.05 -24.60
N SER A 109 7.27 5.35 -24.55
CA SER A 109 7.38 6.11 -23.30
C SER A 109 6.32 5.65 -22.30
N VAL A 110 6.61 5.74 -20.99
CA VAL A 110 5.67 5.31 -19.91
C VAL A 110 4.30 5.99 -20.06
N PHE A 111 4.29 7.29 -20.39
CA PHE A 111 3.07 8.05 -20.62
C PHE A 111 2.31 7.56 -21.87
N TYR A 112 3.02 7.18 -22.92
CA TYR A 112 2.39 6.64 -24.13
C TYR A 112 1.75 5.27 -23.87
N ALA A 113 2.42 4.40 -23.13
CA ALA A 113 1.90 3.07 -22.77
C ALA A 113 0.67 3.11 -21.85
N VAL A 114 0.57 4.12 -20.98
CA VAL A 114 -0.58 4.29 -20.07
C VAL A 114 -1.78 4.92 -20.78
N PHE A 115 -1.58 5.84 -21.73
CA PHE A 115 -2.67 6.65 -22.31
C PHE A 115 -3.09 6.29 -23.74
N GLN A 116 -2.25 5.64 -24.56
CA GLN A 116 -2.51 5.55 -26.01
C GLN A 116 -2.89 4.18 -26.58
N HIS A 117 -2.87 3.09 -25.80
CA HIS A 117 -3.32 1.80 -26.32
C HIS A 117 -4.69 1.39 -25.78
N PRO A 118 -5.77 1.53 -26.57
CA PRO A 118 -6.98 0.78 -26.32
C PRO A 118 -6.62 -0.71 -26.45
N TYR A 119 -6.89 -1.44 -25.38
CA TYR A 119 -6.90 -2.89 -25.25
C TYR A 119 -6.92 -3.64 -26.60
N THR A 120 -5.73 -4.03 -27.08
CA THR A 120 -5.60 -5.07 -28.11
C THR A 120 -5.27 -6.36 -27.37
N PRO A 121 -6.21 -7.31 -27.28
CA PRO A 121 -5.95 -8.58 -26.61
C PRO A 121 -4.94 -9.36 -27.46
N HIS A 122 -3.66 -9.33 -27.07
CA HIS A 122 -2.71 -10.30 -27.58
C HIS A 122 -2.98 -11.61 -26.82
N GLU A 123 -3.63 -12.57 -27.49
CA GLU A 123 -3.95 -13.90 -26.95
C GLU A 123 -2.73 -14.78 -26.67
N SER A 124 -1.52 -14.29 -26.93
CA SER A 124 -0.29 -15.05 -26.76
C SER A 124 0.48 -14.55 -25.55
N MET A 125 0.65 -15.45 -24.57
CA MET A 125 1.51 -15.36 -23.37
C MET A 125 0.83 -15.24 -21.99
N VAL A 126 -0.46 -15.58 -21.87
CA VAL A 126 -0.89 -16.32 -20.67
C VAL A 126 -0.40 -17.76 -20.84
N GLY A 127 0.92 -17.95 -20.69
CA GLY A 127 1.49 -19.28 -20.59
C GLY A 127 0.84 -19.97 -19.40
N GLN A 128 -0.01 -20.95 -19.69
CA GLN A 128 -0.50 -22.08 -18.89
C GLN A 128 0.01 -22.23 -17.44
N GLY A 129 -0.13 -21.20 -16.62
CA GLY A 129 -0.34 -21.36 -15.20
C GLY A 129 -1.84 -21.40 -15.04
N LYS A 130 -2.44 -22.58 -14.82
CA LYS A 130 -3.72 -22.60 -14.13
C LYS A 130 -3.49 -21.77 -12.86
N VAL A 131 -4.14 -20.61 -12.77
CA VAL A 131 -4.18 -19.87 -11.52
C VAL A 131 -5.03 -20.74 -10.61
N ASP A 132 -4.39 -21.68 -9.92
CA ASP A 132 -5.08 -22.52 -8.97
C ASP A 132 -5.64 -21.61 -7.88
N PHE A 133 -6.94 -21.73 -7.65
CA PHE A 133 -7.68 -20.98 -6.64
C PHE A 133 -7.34 -21.44 -5.20
N SER A 134 -6.18 -22.04 -4.99
CA SER A 134 -5.74 -22.42 -3.66
C SER A 134 -5.26 -21.17 -2.93
N PHE A 135 -6.02 -20.73 -1.94
CA PHE A 135 -5.54 -19.78 -0.94
C PHE A 135 -4.49 -20.48 -0.08
N SER A 136 -3.26 -20.50 -0.59
CA SER A 136 -2.08 -20.83 0.20
C SER A 136 -1.52 -19.55 0.78
N PHE A 137 -1.08 -19.61 2.04
CA PHE A 137 -0.57 -18.47 2.77
C PHE A 137 0.75 -18.81 3.44
N ASP A 138 1.77 -17.98 3.21
CA ASP A 138 3.01 -18.01 3.96
C ASP A 138 2.83 -17.19 5.25
N LYS A 139 2.65 -17.89 6.37
CA LYS A 139 2.46 -17.28 7.70
C LYS A 139 3.62 -16.35 8.08
N SER A 140 4.85 -16.68 7.68
CA SER A 140 6.02 -15.83 7.96
C SER A 140 5.92 -14.51 7.20
N LEU A 141 5.44 -14.56 5.95
CA LEU A 141 5.26 -13.39 5.12
C LEU A 141 4.08 -12.53 5.59
N ILE A 142 2.97 -13.13 6.04
CA ILE A 142 1.85 -12.42 6.66
C ILE A 142 2.33 -11.62 7.88
N TYR A 143 3.04 -12.26 8.81
CA TYR A 143 3.49 -11.59 10.03
C TYR A 143 4.52 -10.50 9.73
N SER A 144 5.48 -10.79 8.84
CA SER A 144 6.50 -9.83 8.41
C SER A 144 5.89 -8.59 7.76
N SER A 145 4.99 -8.79 6.79
CA SER A 145 4.32 -7.70 6.10
C SER A 145 3.42 -6.91 7.05
N SER A 146 2.67 -7.60 7.92
CA SER A 146 1.78 -6.94 8.88
C SER A 146 2.52 -5.98 9.80
N TRP A 147 3.67 -6.36 10.35
CA TRP A 147 4.47 -5.47 11.18
C TRP A 147 5.03 -4.27 10.42
N VAL A 148 5.52 -4.48 9.20
CA VAL A 148 6.03 -3.39 8.35
C VAL A 148 4.91 -2.41 8.02
N TYR A 149 3.74 -2.89 7.59
CA TYR A 149 2.57 -2.06 7.29
C TYR A 149 1.99 -1.39 8.53
N PHE A 150 2.06 -2.04 9.70
CA PHE A 150 1.64 -1.44 10.96
C PHE A 150 2.51 -0.22 11.31
N ILE A 151 3.83 -0.38 11.30
CA ILE A 151 4.76 0.73 11.58
C ILE A 151 4.59 1.84 10.54
N TYR A 152 4.52 1.45 9.26
CA TYR A 152 4.43 2.41 8.17
C TYR A 152 3.10 3.18 8.16
N GLY A 153 1.97 2.50 8.29
CA GLY A 153 0.63 3.10 8.24
C GLY A 153 0.21 3.78 9.55
N SER A 154 0.50 3.18 10.71
CA SER A 154 0.03 3.70 12.00
C SER A 154 0.87 4.86 12.53
N SER A 155 2.13 4.96 12.10
CA SER A 155 2.99 6.09 12.47
C SER A 155 2.40 7.44 12.09
N LEU A 156 1.68 7.51 10.95
CA LEU A 156 0.95 8.70 10.55
C LEU A 156 -0.05 9.11 11.62
N PHE A 157 -0.85 8.19 12.15
CA PHE A 157 -1.84 8.54 13.15
C PHE A 157 -1.22 8.83 14.53
N PHE A 158 -0.24 8.03 14.97
CA PHE A 158 0.42 8.25 16.27
C PHE A 158 1.09 9.61 16.37
N ILE A 159 1.89 9.98 15.38
CA ILE A 159 2.59 11.26 15.40
C ILE A 159 1.60 12.42 15.40
N ASN A 160 0.47 12.26 14.71
CA ASN A 160 -0.57 13.29 14.73
C ASN A 160 -1.32 13.37 16.06
N LEU A 161 -1.59 12.24 16.73
CA LEU A 161 -2.14 12.25 18.08
C LEU A 161 -1.18 12.93 19.08
N PHE A 162 0.12 12.63 19.01
CA PHE A 162 1.12 13.32 19.82
C PHE A 162 1.22 14.81 19.50
N GLY A 163 1.14 15.20 18.22
CA GLY A 163 1.22 16.60 17.82
C GLY A 163 0.00 17.41 18.26
N ALA A 164 -1.17 16.78 18.36
CA ALA A 164 -2.39 17.40 18.88
C ALA A 164 -2.35 17.58 20.41
N GLU A 165 -1.78 16.61 21.14
CA GLU A 165 -1.65 16.65 22.60
C GLU A 165 -0.56 17.66 23.04
N PHE A 166 0.60 17.65 22.38
CA PHE A 166 1.74 18.50 22.71
C PHE A 166 1.88 19.67 21.73
N GLN A 167 0.93 20.61 21.77
CA GLN A 167 0.85 21.72 20.80
C GLN A 167 2.12 22.58 20.72
N ASP A 168 2.79 22.83 21.85
CA ASP A 168 4.02 23.62 21.92
C ASP A 168 5.20 22.99 21.15
N GLN A 169 5.19 21.65 20.99
CA GLN A 169 6.25 20.89 20.32
C GLN A 169 5.77 20.31 18.98
N SER A 170 4.56 20.66 18.55
CA SER A 170 3.89 20.11 17.38
C SER A 170 4.74 20.17 16.11
N ALA A 171 5.46 21.26 15.88
CA ALA A 171 6.35 21.40 14.72
C ALA A 171 7.46 20.33 14.67
N VAL A 172 8.08 20.01 15.82
CA VAL A 172 9.11 18.96 15.91
C VAL A 172 8.47 17.58 15.79
N ILE A 173 7.33 17.37 16.44
CA ILE A 173 6.59 16.11 16.41
C ILE A 173 6.16 15.79 14.97
N TYR A 174 5.59 16.74 14.23
CA TYR A 174 5.18 16.52 12.84
C TYR A 174 6.37 16.24 11.91
N GLN A 175 7.58 16.74 12.19
CA GLN A 175 8.78 16.37 11.43
C GLN A 175 9.17 14.89 11.63
N LEU A 176 8.80 14.27 12.75
CA LEU A 176 9.00 12.83 12.97
C LEU A 176 8.22 11.99 11.94
N VAL A 177 7.15 12.52 11.32
CA VAL A 177 6.44 11.82 10.22
C VAL A 177 7.40 11.49 9.09
N GLY A 178 8.26 12.44 8.71
CA GLY A 178 9.26 12.21 7.68
C GLY A 178 10.25 11.11 8.07
N ILE A 179 10.70 11.13 9.33
CA ILE A 179 11.66 10.15 9.85
C ILE A 179 11.06 8.75 9.91
N ILE A 180 9.86 8.58 10.50
CA ILE A 180 9.23 7.26 10.63
C ILE A 180 8.81 6.72 9.25
N ASN A 181 8.33 7.57 8.34
CA ASN A 181 8.04 7.18 6.95
C ASN A 181 9.31 6.73 6.22
N ALA A 182 10.44 7.41 6.41
CA ALA A 182 11.73 6.98 5.86
C ALA A 182 12.18 5.63 6.44
N LEU A 183 12.07 5.43 7.76
CA LEU A 183 12.36 4.15 8.41
C LEU A 183 11.47 3.03 7.89
N GLY A 184 10.17 3.25 7.75
CA GLY A 184 9.27 2.24 7.21
C GLY A 184 9.54 1.94 5.73
N THR A 185 10.00 2.93 4.95
CA THR A 185 10.48 2.70 3.58
C THR A 185 11.74 1.83 3.58
N VAL A 186 12.68 2.06 4.50
CA VAL A 186 13.86 1.20 4.68
C VAL A 186 13.46 -0.22 5.05
N LEU A 187 12.55 -0.40 6.00
CA LEU A 187 12.03 -1.74 6.36
C LEU A 187 11.37 -2.42 5.16
N MET A 188 10.55 -1.69 4.40
CA MET A 188 9.93 -2.20 3.18
C MET A 188 11.00 -2.66 2.18
N SER A 189 11.99 -1.82 1.84
CA SER A 189 12.98 -2.10 0.81
C SER A 189 14.07 -3.10 1.19
N PHE A 190 14.47 -3.16 2.46
CA PHE A 190 15.55 -4.05 2.91
C PHE A 190 15.06 -5.35 3.53
N TYR A 191 13.83 -5.40 4.04
CA TYR A 191 13.30 -6.59 4.69
C TYR A 191 12.18 -7.26 3.90
N LEU A 192 11.16 -6.49 3.50
CA LEU A 192 10.00 -7.08 2.84
C LEU A 192 10.26 -7.36 1.36
N ASP A 193 10.82 -6.39 0.64
CA ASP A 193 11.08 -6.48 -0.80
C ASP A 193 12.00 -7.64 -1.20
N PRO A 194 13.09 -7.98 -0.48
CA PRO A 194 13.89 -9.15 -0.79
C PRO A 194 13.14 -10.47 -0.56
N LYS A 195 12.31 -10.55 0.49
CA LYS A 195 11.48 -11.74 0.76
C LYS A 195 10.42 -11.94 -0.32
N ILE A 196 9.77 -10.85 -0.72
CA ILE A 196 8.82 -10.84 -1.84
C ILE A 196 9.54 -11.27 -3.11
N SER A 197 10.62 -10.58 -3.51
CA SER A 197 11.35 -10.88 -4.75
C SER A 197 11.77 -12.34 -4.87
N ARG A 198 12.33 -12.92 -3.79
CA ARG A 198 12.74 -14.34 -3.78
C ARG A 198 11.59 -15.30 -4.07
N ASN A 199 10.38 -15.00 -3.58
CA ASN A 199 9.22 -15.85 -3.84
C ASN A 199 8.62 -15.59 -5.24
N PHE A 200 8.78 -14.39 -5.79
CA PHE A 200 8.31 -14.05 -7.14
C PHE A 200 9.20 -14.64 -8.24
N ASP A 201 10.45 -15.00 -7.94
CA ASP A 201 11.30 -15.80 -8.81
C ASP A 201 10.81 -17.27 -8.89
N GLN A 202 10.00 -17.73 -7.92
CA GLN A 202 9.38 -19.06 -7.89
C GLN A 202 7.94 -18.97 -8.43
N LYS A 203 7.76 -19.26 -9.72
CA LYS A 203 6.47 -19.07 -10.43
C LYS A 203 5.24 -19.66 -9.74
N GLU A 204 5.41 -20.78 -9.05
CA GLU A 204 4.34 -21.49 -8.33
C GLU A 204 3.82 -20.73 -7.11
N ARG A 205 4.62 -19.81 -6.52
CA ARG A 205 4.32 -19.14 -5.25
C ARG A 205 4.01 -17.66 -5.39
N ILE A 206 3.86 -17.14 -6.62
CA ILE A 206 3.61 -15.72 -6.89
C ILE A 206 2.28 -15.27 -6.24
N MET A 207 1.20 -16.02 -6.49
CA MET A 207 -0.13 -15.66 -5.99
C MET A 207 -0.24 -15.85 -4.47
N GLU A 208 0.33 -16.94 -3.94
CA GLU A 208 0.46 -17.17 -2.48
C GLU A 208 1.19 -16.01 -1.81
N SER A 209 2.29 -15.53 -2.41
CA SER A 209 3.08 -14.44 -1.83
C SER A 209 2.33 -13.11 -1.87
N ASN A 210 1.67 -12.81 -2.99
CA ASN A 210 0.81 -11.63 -3.09
C ASN A 210 -0.31 -11.66 -2.03
N ASP A 211 -1.04 -12.77 -1.95
CA ASP A 211 -2.18 -12.91 -1.05
C ASP A 211 -1.73 -12.88 0.42
N SER A 212 -0.54 -13.40 0.73
CA SER A 212 0.07 -13.31 2.06
C SER A 212 0.46 -11.89 2.46
N VAL A 213 1.02 -11.09 1.54
CA VAL A 213 1.38 -9.70 1.81
C VAL A 213 0.11 -8.85 2.01
N VAL A 214 -0.90 -9.05 1.16
CA VAL A 214 -2.21 -8.38 1.27
C VAL A 214 -2.92 -8.77 2.57
N ALA A 215 -2.88 -10.05 2.97
CA ALA A 215 -3.42 -10.50 4.25
C ALA A 215 -2.70 -9.84 5.44
N GLY A 216 -1.37 -9.68 5.37
CA GLY A 216 -0.62 -8.94 6.39
C GLY A 216 -0.99 -7.46 6.45
N GLN A 217 -1.20 -6.82 5.30
CA GLN A 217 -1.69 -5.44 5.20
C GLN A 217 -3.08 -5.30 5.85
N LEU A 218 -4.01 -6.23 5.58
CA LEU A 218 -5.33 -6.26 6.23
C LEU A 218 -5.22 -6.46 7.74
N LEU A 219 -4.33 -7.35 8.20
CA LEU A 219 -4.11 -7.57 9.62
C LEU A 219 -3.58 -6.30 10.30
N ALA A 220 -2.70 -5.54 9.63
CA ALA A 220 -2.24 -4.25 10.12
C ALA A 220 -3.38 -3.22 10.23
N LEU A 221 -4.28 -3.16 9.24
CA LEU A 221 -5.35 -2.17 9.18
C LEU A 221 -6.56 -2.50 10.06
N VAL A 222 -6.88 -3.79 10.24
CA VAL A 222 -8.08 -4.24 10.97
C VAL A 222 -7.76 -4.52 12.44
N VAL A 223 -6.57 -5.05 12.73
CA VAL A 223 -6.21 -5.49 14.08
C VAL A 223 -5.22 -4.52 14.70
N TRP A 224 -3.98 -4.47 14.19
CA TRP A 224 -2.90 -3.75 14.88
C TRP A 224 -3.16 -2.25 15.00
N GLY A 225 -3.54 -1.60 13.91
CA GLY A 225 -3.83 -0.17 13.88
C GLY A 225 -4.92 0.23 14.88
N PRO A 226 -6.16 -0.25 14.70
CA PRO A 226 -7.26 0.06 15.61
C PRO A 226 -6.99 -0.31 17.07
N ALA A 227 -6.39 -1.48 17.33
CA ALA A 227 -6.06 -1.90 18.69
C ALA A 227 -5.03 -0.97 19.34
N SER A 228 -4.02 -0.53 18.59
CA SER A 228 -2.98 0.36 19.09
C SER A 228 -3.52 1.77 19.40
N ILE A 229 -4.43 2.28 18.56
CA ILE A 229 -5.10 3.58 18.78
C ILE A 229 -6.07 3.50 19.97
N ALA A 230 -6.82 2.40 20.08
CA ALA A 230 -7.70 2.18 21.24
C ALA A 230 -6.90 2.11 22.55
N LEU A 231 -5.78 1.38 22.55
CA LEU A 231 -4.89 1.29 23.70
C LEU A 231 -4.28 2.66 24.04
N PHE A 232 -3.92 3.46 23.04
CA PHE A 232 -3.43 4.82 23.24
C PHE A 232 -4.48 5.73 23.88
N SER A 233 -5.74 5.64 23.43
CA SER A 233 -6.86 6.41 23.99
C SER A 233 -7.24 6.03 25.43
N LEU A 234 -6.73 4.93 25.97
CA LEU A 234 -6.92 4.52 27.36
C LEU A 234 -5.82 5.03 28.29
N ILE A 235 -4.67 5.41 27.74
CA ILE A 235 -3.48 5.83 28.50
C ILE A 235 -3.44 7.37 28.68
N LEU A 236 -4.03 8.11 27.75
CA LEU A 236 -4.21 9.57 27.77
C LEU A 236 -5.62 9.94 28.24
#